data_AF-A0A2G5P121-F1
#
_entry.id   AF-A0A2G5P121-F1
#
_cell.length_a   1.000
_cell.length_b   1.000
_cell.length_c   1.000
_cell.angle_alpha   90.00
_cell.angle_beta   90.00
_cell.angle_gamma   90.00
#
_symmetry.space_group_name_H-M   'P 1'
#
loop_
_entity.id
_entity.type
_entity.pdbx_description
1 polymer ?
#
loop_
_entity_poly.entity_id
_entity_poly.type
_entity_poly.pdbx_seq_one_letter_code
_entity_poly.pdbx_strand_id
1 'polypeptide(L)' 'MRNLRARLTPEAWATLEPILEKLAAPGMCNPDDEHPCVSGTPSEEQIQGDKRTVSQRNHDALVAA' A
#
# COMPACT_ATOMS: atom_id res chain seq x y z
N MET A 1 -12.76 -7.00 -9.40
CA MET A 1 -11.93 -5.77 -9.56
C MET A 1 -12.36 -5.01 -10.81
N ARG A 2 -12.16 -3.69 -10.86
CA ARG A 2 -12.45 -2.82 -12.02
C ARG A 2 -11.17 -2.05 -12.40
N ASN A 3 -10.99 -1.74 -13.68
CA ASN A 3 -9.83 -1.00 -14.15
C ASN A 3 -10.00 0.51 -13.91
N LEU A 4 -8.95 1.16 -13.42
CA LEU A 4 -8.87 2.62 -13.24
C LEU A 4 -7.72 3.17 -14.10
N ARG A 5 -7.98 4.26 -14.82
CA ARG A 5 -6.95 5.09 -15.44
C ARG A 5 -7.27 6.54 -15.13
N ALA A 6 -6.30 7.28 -14.60
CA ALA A 6 -6.47 8.67 -14.19
C ALA A 6 -5.39 9.55 -14.83
N ARG A 7 -5.72 10.84 -15.02
CA ARG A 7 -4.75 11.90 -15.30
C ARG A 7 -4.70 12.76 -14.04
N LEU A 8 -3.52 12.89 -13.45
CA LEU A 8 -3.31 13.64 -12.22
C LEU A 8 -2.57 14.94 -12.53
N THR A 9 -2.87 16.00 -11.77
CA THR A 9 -2.02 17.19 -11.76
C THR A 9 -0.71 16.86 -11.04
N PRO A 10 0.35 17.66 -11.23
CA PRO A 10 1.59 17.49 -10.46
C PRO A 10 1.35 17.49 -8.95
N GLU A 11 0.48 18.37 -8.44
CA GLU A 11 0.14 18.46 -7.01
C GLU A 11 -0.57 17.20 -6.51
N ALA A 12 -1.49 16.65 -7.31
CA ALA A 12 -2.19 15.41 -6.97
C ALA A 12 -1.23 14.21 -6.94
N TRP A 13 -0.30 14.11 -7.90
CA TRP A 13 0.72 13.05 -7.90
C TRP A 13 1.67 13.19 -6.69
N ALA A 14 2.16 14.41 -6.43
CA ALA A 14 3.06 14.68 -5.32
C ALA A 14 2.43 14.40 -3.94
N THR A 15 1.10 14.44 -3.85
CA THR A 15 0.36 14.05 -2.65
C THR A 15 0.19 12.53 -2.56
N LEU A 16 -0.10 11.86 -3.68
CA LEU A 16 -0.39 10.42 -3.72
C LEU A 16 0.87 9.55 -3.59
N GLU A 17 1.93 9.90 -4.29
CA GLU A 17 3.19 9.15 -4.33
C GLU A 17 3.75 8.81 -2.94
N PRO A 18 3.95 9.77 -2.00
CA PRO A 18 4.49 9.45 -0.69
C PRO A 18 3.55 8.59 0.17
N ILE A 19 2.22 8.70 -0.03
CA ILE A 19 1.24 7.85 0.65
C ILE A 19 1.44 6.40 0.20
N LEU A 20 1.51 6.17 -1.11
CA LEU A 20 1.73 4.84 -1.67
C LEU A 20 3.10 4.29 -1.28
N GLU A 21 4.18 5.08 -1.34
CA GLU A 21 5.51 4.62 -0.92
C GLU A 21 5.52 4.13 0.53
N LYS A 22 4.86 4.89 1.43
CA LYS A 22 4.82 4.55 2.85
C LYS A 22 3.90 3.35 3.13
N LEU A 23 2.68 3.36 2.60
CA LEU A 23 1.64 2.39 2.97
C LEU A 23 1.65 1.12 2.10
N ALA A 24 2.32 1.13 0.95
CA ALA A 24 2.48 -0.03 0.07
C ALA A 24 3.86 -0.72 0.20
N ALA A 25 4.63 -0.38 1.23
CA ALA A 25 5.85 -1.11 1.56
C ALA A 25 5.53 -2.58 1.90
N PRO A 26 6.46 -3.53 1.70
CA PRO A 26 6.25 -4.93 2.11
C PRO A 26 5.82 -5.04 3.58
N GLY A 27 4.77 -5.81 3.84
CA GLY A 27 4.17 -6.00 5.18
C GLY A 27 3.21 -4.89 5.63
N MET A 28 3.13 -3.75 4.92
CA MET A 28 2.17 -2.69 5.25
C MET A 28 0.79 -2.96 4.65
N CYS A 29 -0.26 -2.63 5.38
CA CYS A 29 -1.66 -2.68 4.94
C CYS A 29 -2.05 -4.03 4.30
N ASN A 30 -1.57 -5.16 4.84
CA ASN A 30 -1.93 -6.49 4.32
C ASN A 30 -3.26 -6.95 4.92
N PRO A 31 -4.35 -7.07 4.14
CA PRO A 31 -5.64 -7.53 4.66
C PRO A 31 -5.65 -9.01 5.04
N ASP A 32 -4.67 -9.80 4.57
CA ASP A 32 -4.54 -11.22 4.91
C ASP A 32 -3.87 -11.44 6.29
N ASP A 33 -3.27 -10.39 6.87
CA ASP A 33 -2.74 -10.45 8.23
C ASP A 33 -3.89 -10.34 9.25
N GLU A 34 -3.85 -11.14 10.33
CA GLU A 34 -4.81 -11.01 11.43
C GLU A 34 -4.78 -9.62 12.08
N HIS A 35 -3.59 -9.00 12.10
CA HIS A 35 -3.35 -7.63 12.58
C HIS A 35 -2.55 -6.84 11.54
N PRO A 36 -3.22 -6.23 10.55
CA PRO A 36 -2.55 -5.47 9.50
C PRO A 36 -1.74 -4.30 10.05
N CYS A 37 -0.48 -4.17 9.63
CA CYS A 37 0.35 -3.02 10.01
C CYS A 37 -0.06 -1.77 9.19
N VAL A 38 -0.65 -0.78 9.85
CA VAL A 38 -1.11 0.49 9.22
C VAL A 38 -0.28 1.71 9.65
N SER A 39 0.66 1.52 10.57
CA SER A 39 1.52 2.59 11.09
C SER A 39 2.81 2.02 11.66
N GLY A 40 3.88 2.81 11.67
CA GLY A 40 5.20 2.36 12.15
C GLY A 40 5.90 1.48 11.12
N THR A 41 6.58 0.45 11.61
CA THR A 41 7.31 -0.53 10.79
C THR A 41 6.66 -1.90 10.98
N PRO A 42 6.31 -2.63 9.90
CA PRO A 42 5.82 -4.01 10.01
C PRO A 42 6.84 -4.93 10.67
N SER A 43 6.37 -6.03 11.25
CA SER A 43 7.27 -7.05 11.78
C SER A 43 8.04 -7.74 10.66
N GLU A 44 9.15 -8.41 10.99
CA GLU A 44 9.93 -9.15 10.00
C GLU A 44 9.10 -10.30 9.38
N GLU A 45 8.24 -10.94 10.16
CA GLU A 45 7.31 -11.96 9.67
C GLU A 45 6.33 -11.38 8.64
N GLN A 46 5.78 -10.19 8.88
CA GLN A 46 4.89 -9.51 7.94
C GLN A 46 5.62 -9.15 6.65
N ILE A 47 6.86 -8.66 6.74
CA ILE A 47 7.68 -8.29 5.58
C ILE A 47 8.02 -9.54 4.74
N GLN A 48 8.49 -10.61 5.37
CA GLN A 48 8.90 -11.83 4.68
C GLN A 48 7.70 -12.64 4.15
N GLY A 49 6.57 -12.57 4.86
CA GLY A 49 5.31 -13.20 4.51
C GLY A 49 4.58 -12.50 3.37
N ASP A 50 4.85 -11.22 3.11
CA ASP A 50 4.18 -10.47 2.06
C ASP A 50 4.58 -10.96 0.66
N LYS A 51 3.66 -11.70 0.02
CA LYS A 51 3.80 -12.18 -1.36
C LYS A 51 3.02 -11.34 -2.37
N ARG A 52 2.43 -10.22 -1.94
CA ARG A 52 1.65 -9.36 -2.82
C ARG A 52 2.57 -8.65 -3.81
N THR A 53 2.07 -8.52 -5.03
CA THR A 53 2.69 -7.67 -6.04
C THR A 53 2.63 -6.20 -5.64
N VAL A 54 3.47 -5.36 -6.24
CA VAL A 54 3.44 -3.91 -6.02
C VAL A 54 2.04 -3.32 -6.28
N SER A 55 1.36 -3.76 -7.35
CA SER A 55 0.01 -3.28 -7.66
C SER A 55 -1.02 -3.66 -6.60
N GLN A 56 -0.92 -4.86 -6.01
CA GLN A 56 -1.79 -5.28 -4.91
C GLN A 56 -1.51 -4.45 -3.66
N ARG A 57 -0.24 -4.23 -3.29
CA ARG A 57 0.10 -3.36 -2.15
C ARG A 57 -0.38 -1.93 -2.34
N ASN A 58 -0.24 -1.37 -3.54
CA ASN A 58 -0.75 -0.03 -3.85
C ASN A 58 -2.27 0.03 -3.76
N HIS A 59 -2.99 -1.02 -4.17
CA HIS A 59 -4.43 -1.12 -3.99
C HIS A 59 -4.81 -1.12 -2.52
N ASP A 60 -4.17 -1.96 -1.71
CA ASP A 60 -4.51 -2.09 -0.29
C ASP A 60 -4.13 -0.82 0.50
N ALA A 61 -3.03 -0.17 0.14
CA ALA A 61 -2.64 1.15 0.64
C ALA A 61 -3.71 2.21 0.35
N LEU A 62 -4.30 2.22 -0.86
CA LEU A 62 -5.40 3.14 -1.20
C LEU A 62 -6.68 2.87 -0.40
N VAL A 63 -6.92 1.62 0.01
CA VAL A 63 -8.08 1.26 0.83
C VAL A 63 -7.87 1.66 2.30
N ALA A 64 -6.61 1.65 2.77
CA ALA A 64 -6.25 1.96 4.16
C ALA A 64 -5.97 3.45 4.44
N ALA A 65 -5.68 4.25 3.41
CA ALA A 65 -5.40 5.69 3.50
C ALA A 65 -6.66 6.54 3.70
#